data_AF-A0A3R6YK39-F1
#
_entry.id   AF-A0A3R6YK39-F1
#
_cell.length_a   1.000
_cell.length_b   1.000
_cell.length_c   1.000
_cell.angle_alpha   90.00
_cell.angle_beta   90.00
_cell.angle_gamma   90.00
#
_symmetry.space_group_name_H-M   'P 1'
#
loop_
_entity.id
_entity.type
_entity.pdbx_description
1 polymer ?
#
loop_
_entity_poly.entity_id
_entity_poly.type
_entity_poly.pdbx_seq_one_letter_code
_entity_poly.pdbx_strand_id
1 'polypeptide(L)'
;MVMAISISVACVVLVAWIGFLLYRRRQQTVYEHHLENFERASKVSYAHMMDTTPAPPLNLSYLEVYRIDSQYITLTSILGSGGYADVYLGSFGGQDVAVKTMFQNHPTRRELAAFADEIQILA
;
A
#
# COMPACT_ATOMS: atom_id res chain seq x y z
N MET A 1 14.69 -16.08 46.40
CA MET A 1 14.50 -14.68 45.93
C MET A 1 14.68 -14.50 44.41
N VAL A 2 15.42 -15.37 43.72
CA VAL A 2 15.70 -15.23 42.26
C VAL A 2 14.49 -15.56 41.36
N MET A 3 13.61 -16.48 41.77
CA MET A 3 12.43 -16.89 40.97
C MET A 3 11.38 -15.78 40.81
N ALA A 4 11.22 -14.91 41.81
CA ALA A 4 10.21 -13.83 41.77
C ALA A 4 10.51 -12.75 40.72
N ILE A 5 11.79 -12.53 40.40
CA ILE A 5 12.22 -11.53 39.41
C ILE A 5 11.93 -12.03 37.98
N SER A 6 12.06 -13.34 37.74
CA SER A 6 11.80 -13.93 36.41
C SER A 6 10.33 -13.89 36.00
N ILE A 7 9.41 -14.05 36.96
CA ILE A 7 7.96 -13.98 36.74
C ILE A 7 7.54 -12.57 36.31
N SER A 8 8.16 -11.54 36.91
CA SER A 8 7.92 -10.14 36.58
C SER A 8 8.27 -9.83 35.12
N VAL A 9 9.45 -10.24 34.66
CA VAL A 9 9.91 -9.97 33.29
C VAL A 9 9.04 -10.70 32.25
N ALA A 10 8.66 -11.96 32.54
CA ALA A 10 7.78 -12.72 31.66
C ALA A 10 6.41 -12.07 31.48
N CYS A 11 5.83 -11.52 32.56
CA CYS A 11 4.56 -10.80 32.50
C CYS A 11 4.65 -9.52 31.65
N VAL A 12 5.73 -8.75 31.79
CA VAL A 12 5.92 -7.51 31.01
C VAL A 12 6.05 -7.82 29.51
N VAL A 13 6.82 -8.87 29.15
CA VAL A 13 6.97 -9.31 27.76
C VAL A 13 5.63 -9.81 27.19
N LEU A 14 4.86 -10.58 27.97
CA LEU A 14 3.53 -11.06 27.54
C LEU A 14 2.56 -9.91 27.30
N VAL A 15 2.50 -8.92 28.19
CA VAL A 15 1.61 -7.76 28.04
C VAL A 15 2.02 -6.91 26.83
N ALA A 16 3.32 -6.69 26.63
CA ALA A 16 3.83 -5.99 25.46
C ALA A 16 3.52 -6.74 24.16
N TRP A 17 3.67 -8.07 24.16
CA TRP A 17 3.40 -8.91 23.00
C TRP A 17 1.91 -8.97 22.66
N ILE A 18 1.03 -9.10 23.66
CA ILE A 18 -0.42 -9.03 23.48
C ILE A 18 -0.83 -7.65 22.97
N GLY A 19 -0.29 -6.57 23.56
CA GLY A 19 -0.54 -5.20 23.08
C GLY A 19 -0.10 -5.00 21.64
N PHE A 20 1.07 -5.52 21.27
CA PHE A 20 1.58 -5.51 19.90
C PHE A 20 0.71 -6.32 18.95
N LEU A 21 0.24 -7.50 19.35
CA LEU A 21 -0.67 -8.32 18.55
C LEU A 21 -2.04 -7.65 18.36
N LEU A 22 -2.57 -6.99 19.39
CA LEU A 22 -3.82 -6.23 19.29
C LEU A 22 -3.67 -4.97 18.44
N TYR A 23 -2.54 -4.27 18.54
CA TYR A 23 -2.20 -3.15 17.65
C TYR A 23 -2.11 -3.60 16.20
N ARG A 24 -1.40 -4.71 15.95
CA ARG A 24 -1.27 -5.31 14.62
C ARG A 24 -2.61 -5.80 14.06
N ARG A 25 -3.50 -6.36 14.90
CA ARG A 25 -4.87 -6.75 14.48
C ARG A 25 -5.79 -5.56 14.21
N ARG A 26 -5.68 -4.46 14.99
CA ARG A 26 -6.47 -3.24 14.73
C ARG A 26 -6.10 -2.60 13.40
N GLN A 27 -4.82 -2.62 13.02
CA GLN A 27 -4.43 -2.16 11.68
C GLN A 27 -5.05 -3.00 10.56
N GLN A 28 -5.23 -4.31 10.75
CA GLN A 28 -5.85 -5.17 9.74
C GLN A 28 -7.35 -4.88 9.54
N THR A 29 -8.10 -4.57 10.61
CA THR A 29 -9.54 -4.28 10.50
C THR A 29 -9.86 -2.94 9.83
N VAL A 30 -8.97 -1.97 9.95
CA VAL A 30 -9.12 -0.68 9.26
C VAL A 30 -8.87 -0.86 7.75
N TYR A 31 -7.99 -1.78 7.36
CA TYR A 31 -7.70 -2.10 5.96
C TYR A 31 -8.93 -2.68 5.24
N GLU A 32 -9.60 -3.67 5.83
CA GLU A 32 -10.79 -4.33 5.25
C GLU A 32 -11.99 -3.38 5.07
N HIS A 33 -12.28 -2.53 6.05
CA HIS A 33 -13.42 -1.62 5.97
C HIS A 33 -13.17 -0.44 5.00
N HIS A 34 -11.91 -0.01 4.84
CA HIS A 34 -11.54 0.97 3.82
C HIS A 34 -11.58 0.36 2.41
N LEU A 35 -11.16 -0.90 2.24
CA LEU A 35 -11.31 -1.63 0.97
C LEU A 35 -12.78 -1.73 0.54
N GLU A 36 -13.70 -2.09 1.44
CA GLU A 36 -15.12 -2.25 1.09
C GLU A 36 -15.80 -0.92 0.72
N ASN A 37 -15.55 0.16 1.49
CA ASN A 37 -16.07 1.48 1.17
C ASN A 37 -15.46 2.06 -0.12
N PHE A 38 -14.18 1.78 -0.37
CA PHE A 38 -13.50 2.16 -1.60
C PHE A 38 -14.05 1.38 -2.81
N GLU A 39 -14.31 0.08 -2.66
CA GLU A 39 -14.88 -0.76 -3.70
C GLU A 39 -16.24 -0.23 -4.15
N ARG A 40 -17.11 0.18 -3.20
CA ARG A 40 -18.40 0.81 -3.51
C ARG A 40 -18.25 2.14 -4.26
N ALA A 41 -17.31 2.99 -3.84
CA ALA A 41 -17.06 4.26 -4.52
C ALA A 41 -16.48 4.06 -5.94
N SER A 42 -15.61 3.07 -6.14
CA SER A 42 -15.01 2.78 -7.45
C SER A 42 -16.05 2.22 -8.42
N LYS A 43 -16.95 1.32 -7.98
CA LYS A 43 -18.03 0.75 -8.83
C LYS A 43 -18.93 1.83 -9.43
N VAL A 44 -19.23 2.89 -8.68
CA VAL A 44 -20.03 4.02 -9.15
C VAL A 44 -19.26 4.87 -10.17
N SER A 45 -17.95 5.05 -9.98
CA SER A 45 -17.08 5.80 -10.90
C SER A 45 -16.88 5.07 -12.24
N TYR A 46 -16.66 3.75 -12.21
CA TYR A 46 -16.45 2.93 -13.40
C TYR A 46 -17.66 2.90 -14.35
N ALA A 47 -18.87 2.92 -13.81
CA ALA A 47 -20.10 2.96 -14.61
C ALA A 47 -20.23 4.25 -15.44
N HIS A 48 -19.57 5.34 -15.03
CA HIS A 48 -19.67 6.65 -15.68
C HIS A 48 -18.62 6.87 -16.78
N MET A 49 -17.59 6.02 -16.90
CA MET A 49 -16.44 6.23 -17.82
C MET A 49 -16.40 5.32 -19.04
N MET A 50 -17.38 4.44 -19.22
CA MET A 50 -17.52 3.62 -20.44
C MET A 50 -18.09 4.47 -21.59
N ASP A 51 -17.32 5.48 -22.03
CA ASP A 51 -17.56 6.17 -23.29
C ASP A 51 -16.57 5.67 -24.35
N THR A 52 -17.07 5.52 -25.57
CA THR A 52 -16.69 4.45 -26.50
C THR A 52 -15.71 4.96 -27.55
N THR A 53 -14.40 4.72 -27.41
CA THR A 53 -13.41 4.88 -28.50
C THR A 53 -12.18 3.98 -28.26
N PRO A 54 -11.72 3.18 -29.24
CA PRO A 54 -10.55 2.32 -29.06
C PRO A 54 -9.27 3.15 -28.99
N ALA A 55 -8.77 3.38 -27.77
CA ALA A 55 -7.54 4.13 -27.53
C ALA A 55 -6.28 3.33 -27.94
N PRO A 56 -5.26 3.96 -28.57
CA PRO A 56 -3.97 3.33 -28.91
C PRO A 56 -3.36 2.59 -27.72
N PRO A 57 -2.70 1.43 -27.89
CA PRO A 57 -2.12 0.66 -26.79
C PRO A 57 -1.10 1.48 -25.98
N LEU A 58 -1.15 1.36 -24.65
CA LEU A 58 -0.28 2.10 -23.74
C LEU A 58 1.14 1.52 -23.81
N ASN A 59 2.13 2.33 -24.21
CA ASN A 59 3.53 1.92 -24.24
C ASN A 59 4.18 2.23 -22.88
N LEU A 60 4.67 1.21 -22.18
CA LEU A 60 5.32 1.33 -20.87
C LEU A 60 6.79 0.87 -20.89
N SER A 61 7.35 0.64 -22.08
CA SER A 61 8.69 0.04 -22.22
C SER A 61 9.80 0.91 -21.63
N TYR A 62 9.59 2.22 -21.56
CA TYR A 62 10.54 3.17 -20.96
C TYR A 62 10.70 2.97 -19.45
N LEU A 63 9.74 2.33 -18.77
CA LEU A 63 9.82 2.04 -17.33
C LEU A 63 10.80 0.92 -16.99
N GLU A 64 11.23 0.10 -17.96
CA GLU A 64 12.09 -1.07 -17.68
C GLU A 64 13.45 -0.64 -17.08
N VAL A 65 13.95 0.54 -17.45
CA VAL A 65 15.20 1.09 -16.92
C VAL A 65 15.10 1.45 -15.43
N TYR A 66 13.88 1.72 -14.95
CA TYR A 66 13.60 2.09 -13.56
C TYR A 66 13.03 0.93 -12.73
N ARG A 67 13.03 -0.28 -13.29
CA ARG A 67 12.41 -1.43 -12.65
C ARG A 67 13.20 -1.87 -11.42
N ILE A 68 12.52 -1.92 -10.29
CA ILE A 68 13.04 -2.42 -9.03
C ILE A 68 12.37 -3.76 -8.74
N ASP A 69 13.16 -4.74 -8.29
CA ASP A 69 12.59 -6.00 -7.83
C ASP A 69 11.85 -5.78 -6.50
N SER A 70 10.58 -6.18 -6.48
CA SER A 70 9.69 -6.07 -5.32
C SER A 70 10.26 -6.69 -4.04
N GLN A 71 11.15 -7.69 -4.14
CA GLN A 71 11.76 -8.34 -2.97
C GLN A 71 12.65 -7.39 -2.15
N TYR A 72 13.14 -6.31 -2.75
CA TYR A 72 13.94 -5.29 -2.06
C TYR A 72 13.11 -4.19 -1.41
N ILE A 73 11.78 -4.23 -1.58
CA ILE A 73 10.86 -3.23 -1.02
C ILE A 73 10.05 -3.89 0.09
N THR A 74 10.02 -3.22 1.24
CA THR A 74 9.14 -3.61 2.35
C THR A 74 8.12 -2.51 2.56
N LEU A 75 6.85 -2.87 2.76
CA LEU A 75 5.77 -1.94 3.07
C LEU A 75 5.40 -2.08 4.54
N THR A 76 5.26 -0.95 5.24
CA THR A 76 5.03 -0.92 6.68
C THR A 76 3.64 -0.39 7.02
N SER A 77 3.33 0.86 6.67
CA SER A 77 2.07 1.51 7.03
C SER A 77 1.64 2.52 5.99
N ILE A 78 0.35 2.80 5.87
CA ILE A 78 -0.15 3.85 4.97
C ILE A 78 0.26 5.23 5.52
N LEU A 79 0.82 6.07 4.64
CA LEU A 79 1.08 7.49 4.86
C LEU A 79 -0.04 8.37 4.30
N GLY A 80 -0.73 7.91 3.25
CA GLY A 80 -1.89 8.60 2.68
C GLY A 80 -2.55 7.81 1.55
N SER A 81 -3.78 8.18 1.21
CA SER A 81 -4.56 7.56 0.13
C SER A 81 -5.07 8.63 -0.84
N GLY A 82 -4.99 8.35 -2.13
CA GLY A 82 -5.48 9.21 -3.20
C GLY A 82 -6.68 8.58 -3.94
N GLY A 83 -6.98 9.13 -5.12
CA GLY A 83 -8.12 8.68 -5.93
C GLY A 83 -7.93 7.30 -6.58
N TYR A 84 -6.69 6.91 -6.89
CA TYR A 84 -6.36 5.67 -7.59
C TYR A 84 -5.12 4.93 -7.04
N ALA A 85 -4.52 5.44 -5.96
CA ALA A 85 -3.31 4.87 -5.36
C ALA A 85 -3.22 5.19 -3.85
N ASP A 86 -2.53 4.32 -3.12
CA ASP A 86 -2.08 4.53 -1.75
C ASP A 86 -0.59 4.87 -1.72
N VAL A 87 -0.16 5.60 -0.69
CA VAL A 87 1.23 5.84 -0.37
C VAL A 87 1.55 5.16 0.95
N TYR A 88 2.52 4.27 0.95
CA TYR A 88 2.99 3.54 2.12
C TYR A 88 4.35 4.07 2.57
N LEU A 89 4.61 4.06 3.87
CA LEU A 89 5.95 4.03 4.41
C LEU A 89 6.53 2.66 4.09
N GLY A 90 7.70 2.65 3.47
CA GLY A 90 8.45 1.44 3.19
C GLY A 90 9.93 1.60 3.42
N SER A 91 10.69 0.52 3.23
CA SER A 91 12.15 0.55 3.24
C SER A 91 12.71 -0.07 1.97
N PHE A 92 13.74 0.59 1.43
CA PHE A 92 14.53 0.15 0.28
C PHE A 92 16.01 0.35 0.60
N GLY A 93 16.82 -0.71 0.56
CA GLY A 93 18.24 -0.63 0.90
C GLY A 93 18.54 -0.17 2.33
N GLY A 94 17.61 -0.38 3.27
CA GLY A 94 17.74 0.10 4.66
C GLY A 94 17.40 1.57 4.87
N GLN A 95 16.95 2.27 3.83
CA GLN A 95 16.47 3.65 3.91
C GLN A 95 14.94 3.69 3.86
N ASP A 96 14.35 4.54 4.70
CA ASP A 96 12.90 4.80 4.67
C ASP A 96 12.51 5.57 3.40
N VAL A 97 11.46 5.10 2.73
CA VAL A 97 10.95 5.63 1.47
C VAL A 97 9.42 5.69 1.49
N ALA A 98 8.84 6.58 0.69
CA ALA A 98 7.42 6.56 0.37
C ALA A 98 7.20 5.69 -0.87
N VAL A 99 6.37 4.65 -0.76
CA VAL A 99 6.05 3.74 -1.86
C VAL A 99 4.60 3.98 -2.29
N LYS A 100 4.42 4.52 -3.49
CA LYS A 100 3.11 4.75 -4.08
C LYS A 100 2.66 3.50 -4.85
N THR A 101 1.50 2.97 -4.50
CA THR A 101 0.96 1.71 -5.04
C THR A 101 -0.44 1.96 -5.58
N MET A 102 -0.67 1.65 -6.86
CA MET A 102 -2.02 1.70 -7.43
C MET A 102 -2.94 0.65 -6.80
N PHE A 103 -4.24 0.95 -6.77
CA PHE A 103 -5.23 -0.01 -6.28
C PHE A 103 -5.27 -1.27 -7.16
N GLN A 104 -5.46 -2.43 -6.52
CA GLN A 104 -5.51 -3.71 -7.22
C GLN A 104 -6.76 -3.86 -8.11
N ASN A 105 -7.79 -3.04 -7.88
CA ASN A 105 -9.01 -3.01 -8.66
C ASN A 105 -8.75 -2.30 -9.99
N HIS A 106 -8.09 -3.01 -10.92
CA HIS A 106 -7.81 -2.65 -12.31
C HIS A 106 -7.94 -1.15 -12.63
N PRO A 107 -6.88 -0.35 -12.40
CA PRO A 107 -6.92 1.09 -12.68
C PRO A 107 -7.32 1.32 -14.13
N THR A 108 -8.07 2.39 -14.37
CA THR A 108 -8.39 2.80 -15.74
C THR A 108 -7.11 3.01 -16.53
N ARG A 109 -7.17 2.84 -17.85
CA ARG A 109 -6.00 3.08 -18.72
C ARG A 109 -5.42 4.49 -18.55
N ARG A 110 -6.27 5.47 -18.25
CA ARG A 110 -5.88 6.85 -17.99
C ARG A 110 -5.11 6.99 -16.67
N GLU A 111 -5.55 6.31 -15.61
CA GLU A 111 -4.86 6.34 -14.30
C GLU A 111 -3.51 5.62 -14.38
N LEU A 112 -3.45 4.47 -15.07
CA LEU A 112 -2.20 3.77 -15.33
C LEU A 112 -1.23 4.63 -16.13
N ALA A 113 -1.70 5.31 -17.17
CA ALA A 113 -0.89 6.24 -17.96
C ALA A 113 -0.38 7.42 -17.11
N ALA A 114 -1.27 8.07 -16.36
CA ALA A 114 -0.89 9.19 -15.49
C ALA A 114 0.13 8.79 -14.42
N PHE A 115 -0.01 7.59 -13.84
CA PHE A 115 0.95 7.05 -12.88
C PHE A 115 2.31 6.78 -13.54
N ALA A 116 2.32 6.24 -14.75
CA ALA A 116 3.55 6.00 -15.51
C ALA A 116 4.23 7.30 -15.98
N ASP A 117 3.45 8.31 -16.34
CA ASP A 117 3.94 9.65 -16.68
C ASP A 117 4.58 10.33 -15.47
N GLU A 118 4.01 10.16 -14.27
CA GLU A 118 4.57 10.70 -13.02
C GLU A 118 5.97 10.13 -12.75
N ILE A 119 6.20 8.83 -13.00
CA ILE A 119 7.54 8.23 -12.89
C ILE A 119 8.51 8.90 -13.88
N GLN A 120 8.08 9.13 -15.12
CA GLN A 120 8.93 9.74 -16.15
C GLN A 120 9.30 11.19 -15.84
N ILE A 121 8.40 11.95 -15.23
CA ILE A 121 8.64 13.36 -14.87
C ILE A 121 9.65 13.49 -13.72
N LEU A 122 9.65 12.51 -12.79
CA LEU A 122 10.48 12.56 -11.58
C LEU A 122 11.84 11.86 -11.73
N ALA A 123 12.01 11.06 -12.77
CA ALA A 123 13.24 10.32 -13.05
C ALA A 123 14.35 11.19 -13.65
#